data_AF-A0A9W4S8T1-F1
#
_entry.id   AF-A0A9W4S8T1-F1
#
_cell.length_a   1.000
_cell.length_b   1.000
_cell.length_c   1.000
_cell.angle_alpha   90.00
_cell.angle_beta   90.00
_cell.angle_gamma   90.00
#
_symmetry.space_group_name_H-M   'P 1'
#
loop_
_entity.id
_entity.type
_entity.pdbx_description
1 polymer ?
#
loop_
_entity_poly.entity_id
_entity_poly.type
_entity_poly.pdbx_seq_one_letter_code
_entity_poly.pdbx_strand_id
1 'polypeptide(L)'
;MHGAPFQWAAIFHKTDLAFDRGVDGLAFYNSGSKKTNHDLPCKVSCGHCGSRIMDEGRNMVLLFPGLLHFDEEEKREKFDVQMHIFYKQRVVDLPDGRPKWAALDEKSELMDELLDDEKSEKISVSKATESSESAKRKRTA
;
A
#
# COMPACT_ATOMS: atom_id res chain seq x y z
N MET A 1 -7.39 10.49 -6.73
CA MET A 1 -7.08 9.05 -6.83
C MET A 1 -8.32 8.26 -7.23
N HIS A 2 -8.84 8.44 -8.45
CA HIS A 2 -9.90 7.57 -8.98
C HIS A 2 -9.25 6.53 -9.89
N GLY A 3 -9.51 5.24 -9.66
CA GLY A 3 -8.97 4.16 -10.47
C GLY A 3 -7.48 3.88 -10.31
N ALA A 4 -6.82 4.42 -9.26
CA ALA A 4 -5.43 4.10 -8.99
C ALA A 4 -5.30 2.62 -8.56
N PRO A 5 -4.36 1.85 -9.12
CA PRO A 5 -4.21 0.42 -8.80
C PRO A 5 -3.65 0.17 -7.39
N PHE A 6 -3.14 1.20 -6.74
CA PHE A 6 -2.62 1.19 -5.38
C PHE A 6 -2.75 2.58 -4.74
N GLN A 7 -2.54 2.66 -3.43
CA GLN A 7 -2.54 3.91 -2.68
C GLN A 7 -1.11 4.21 -2.19
N TRP A 8 -0.59 5.39 -2.51
CA TRP A 8 0.65 5.90 -1.92
C TRP A 8 0.32 6.68 -0.67
N ALA A 9 0.89 6.26 0.46
CA ALA A 9 0.59 6.82 1.76
C ALA A 9 1.87 7.04 2.58
N ALA A 10 1.87 8.10 3.38
CA ALA A 10 2.86 8.37 4.40
C ALA A 10 2.20 8.35 5.78
N ILE A 11 2.91 7.82 6.77
CA ILE A 11 2.40 7.63 8.13
C ILE A 11 3.10 8.60 9.08
N PHE A 12 2.32 9.37 9.84
CA PHE A 12 2.81 10.37 10.78
C PHE A 12 2.25 10.14 12.18
N HIS A 13 2.99 10.52 13.21
CA HIS A 13 2.38 10.69 14.53
C HIS A 13 1.35 11.81 14.47
N LYS A 14 0.24 11.63 15.17
CA LYS A 14 -0.84 12.64 15.18
C LYS A 14 -0.37 13.99 15.74
N THR A 15 0.64 13.99 16.61
CA THR A 15 1.27 15.20 17.15
C THR A 15 2.04 16.03 16.12
N ASP A 16 2.39 15.42 14.98
CA ASP A 16 3.24 16.03 13.97
C ASP A 16 2.41 16.67 12.83
N LEU A 17 1.07 16.63 12.95
CA LEU A 17 0.15 17.13 11.93
C LEU A 17 -0.95 17.98 12.57
N ALA A 18 -1.24 19.11 11.96
CA ALA A 18 -2.35 19.99 12.34
C ALA A 18 -3.04 20.54 11.09
N PHE A 19 -4.35 20.79 11.20
CA PHE A 19 -5.07 21.54 10.18
C PHE A 19 -4.94 23.03 10.45
N ASP A 20 -4.56 23.77 9.41
CA ASP A 20 -4.40 25.23 9.43
C ASP A 20 -5.71 25.97 9.78
N ARG A 21 -6.85 25.47 9.26
CA ARG A 21 -8.19 26.06 9.40
C ARG A 21 -9.12 25.20 10.24
N GLY A 22 -8.57 24.35 11.10
CA GLY A 22 -9.36 23.40 11.88
C GLY A 22 -10.02 22.33 11.01
N VAL A 23 -11.13 21.77 11.47
CA VAL A 23 -11.80 20.63 10.82
C VAL A 23 -13.00 21.03 9.95
N ASP A 24 -13.24 22.33 9.80
CA ASP A 24 -14.36 22.83 9.02
C ASP A 24 -14.22 22.45 7.55
N GLY A 25 -15.30 21.92 6.98
CA GLY A 25 -15.29 21.40 5.60
C GLY A 25 -14.66 20.01 5.44
N LEU A 26 -14.31 19.33 6.54
CA LEU A 26 -13.95 17.91 6.52
C LEU A 26 -15.18 17.03 6.79
N ALA A 27 -15.20 15.86 6.17
CA ALA A 27 -16.16 14.79 6.44
C ALA A 27 -15.43 13.58 7.02
N PHE A 28 -16.06 12.96 8.02
CA PHE A 28 -15.52 11.84 8.77
C PHE A 28 -16.40 10.61 8.60
N TYR A 29 -15.79 9.44 8.40
CA TYR A 29 -16.50 8.18 8.27
C TYR A 29 -15.78 7.04 9.00
N ASN A 30 -16.44 6.41 9.96
CA ASN A 30 -15.92 5.22 10.62
C ASN A 30 -16.40 3.97 9.87
N SER A 31 -15.47 3.20 9.30
CA SER A 31 -15.83 2.00 8.53
C SER A 31 -16.26 0.81 9.38
N GLY A 32 -15.90 0.78 10.67
CA GLY A 32 -16.32 -0.28 11.60
C GLY A 32 -17.79 -0.13 11.99
N SER A 33 -18.22 1.08 12.36
CA SER A 33 -19.60 1.39 12.70
C SER A 33 -20.47 1.75 11.49
N LYS A 34 -19.85 2.02 10.34
CA LYS A 34 -20.50 2.50 9.10
C LYS A 34 -21.26 3.82 9.31
N LYS A 35 -20.70 4.71 10.14
CA LYS A 35 -21.32 6.01 10.49
C LYS A 35 -20.48 7.18 10.02
N THR A 36 -21.17 8.25 9.65
CA THR A 36 -20.58 9.55 9.33
C THR A 36 -20.38 10.33 10.62
N ASN A 37 -19.36 9.96 11.38
CA ASN A 37 -18.97 10.64 12.62
C ASN A 37 -17.46 10.52 12.85
N HIS A 38 -16.95 11.36 13.75
CA HIS A 38 -15.54 11.38 14.13
C HIS A 38 -15.25 10.36 15.24
N ASP A 39 -15.45 9.07 14.94
CA ASP A 39 -15.08 7.97 15.84
C ASP A 39 -13.82 7.28 15.33
N LEU A 40 -12.74 7.27 16.13
CA LEU A 40 -11.46 6.71 15.70
C LEU A 40 -11.46 5.16 15.72
N PRO A 41 -10.78 4.50 14.76
CA PRO A 41 -10.16 5.08 13.57
C PRO A 41 -11.19 5.49 12.53
N CYS A 42 -10.97 6.62 11.86
CA CYS A 42 -11.91 7.17 10.89
C CYS A 42 -11.25 7.59 9.58
N LYS A 43 -12.11 7.75 8.58
CA LYS A 43 -11.75 8.19 7.25
C LYS A 43 -12.06 9.68 7.11
N VAL A 44 -11.05 10.51 6.84
CA VAL A 44 -11.19 11.97 6.61
C VAL A 44 -11.17 12.35 5.12
N SER A 45 -12.22 13.00 4.63
CA SER A 45 -12.36 13.45 3.23
C SER A 45 -12.78 14.91 3.15
N CYS A 46 -12.60 15.54 1.99
CA CYS A 46 -13.18 16.86 1.72
C CYS A 46 -14.71 16.77 1.74
N GLY A 47 -15.36 17.59 2.56
CA GLY A 47 -16.81 17.63 2.72
C GLY A 47 -17.55 18.19 1.50
N HIS A 48 -16.85 18.87 0.59
CA HIS A 48 -17.45 19.40 -0.65
C HIS A 48 -17.38 18.41 -1.82
N CYS A 49 -16.18 17.90 -2.14
CA CYS A 49 -15.98 17.05 -3.32
C CYS A 49 -15.83 15.55 -3.00
N GLY A 50 -15.82 15.17 -1.72
CA GLY A 50 -15.66 13.77 -1.29
C GLY A 50 -14.25 13.19 -1.47
N SER A 51 -13.29 13.98 -1.95
CA SER A 51 -11.92 13.50 -2.15
C SER A 51 -11.31 13.02 -0.84
N ARG A 52 -10.72 11.82 -0.86
CA ARG A 52 -10.07 11.20 0.29
C ARG A 52 -8.79 11.96 0.65
N ILE A 53 -8.63 12.36 1.92
CA ILE A 53 -7.47 13.15 2.40
C ILE A 53 -6.52 12.28 3.21
N MET A 54 -7.02 11.63 4.26
CA MET A 54 -6.22 10.84 5.18
C MET A 54 -7.10 9.88 6.00
N ASP A 55 -6.51 8.82 6.54
CA ASP A 55 -7.09 7.94 7.55
C ASP A 55 -6.52 8.33 8.92
N GLU A 56 -7.39 8.67 9.87
CA GLU A 56 -7.00 9.07 11.22
C GLU A 56 -7.12 7.87 12.16
N GLY A 57 -5.99 7.43 12.71
CA GLY A 57 -5.90 6.44 13.76
C GLY A 57 -5.97 7.06 15.15
N ARG A 58 -5.71 6.24 16.18
CA ARG A 58 -5.67 6.72 17.57
C ARG A 58 -4.46 7.62 17.86
N ASN A 59 -3.30 7.22 17.35
CA ASN A 59 -2.02 7.89 17.61
C ASN A 59 -1.28 8.30 16.32
N MET A 60 -1.74 7.80 15.16
CA MET A 60 -1.09 7.99 13.87
C MET A 60 -2.10 8.47 12.83
N VAL A 61 -1.60 9.14 11.80
CA VAL A 61 -2.35 9.52 10.60
C VAL A 61 -1.69 8.87 9.40
N LEU A 62 -2.50 8.30 8.51
CA LEU A 62 -2.07 7.85 7.20
C LEU A 62 -2.58 8.88 6.17
N LEU A 63 -1.66 9.64 5.58
CA LEU A 63 -1.93 10.74 4.66
C LEU A 63 -1.50 10.36 3.24
N PHE A 64 -2.15 10.93 2.22
CA PHE A 64 -1.73 10.75 0.82
C PHE A 64 -0.80 11.88 0.37
N PRO A 65 0.51 11.61 0.10
CA PRO A 65 1.47 12.66 -0.22
C PRO A 65 1.15 13.46 -1.48
N GLY A 66 0.44 12.87 -2.44
CA GLY A 66 -0.02 13.56 -3.65
C GLY A 66 -0.99 14.73 -3.41
N LEU A 67 -1.45 14.94 -2.16
CA LEU A 67 -2.25 16.09 -1.75
C LEU A 67 -1.42 17.22 -1.12
N LEU A 68 -0.14 16.97 -0.83
CA LEU A 68 0.74 17.96 -0.23
C LEU A 68 1.30 18.91 -1.29
N HIS A 69 1.40 20.18 -0.92
CA HIS A 69 2.16 21.16 -1.68
C HIS A 69 3.58 21.23 -1.11
N PHE A 70 4.58 21.16 -1.97
CA PHE A 70 5.99 21.26 -1.59
C PHE A 70 6.61 22.46 -2.29
N ASP A 71 7.24 23.34 -1.50
CA ASP A 71 7.94 24.52 -2.03
C ASP A 71 9.30 24.18 -2.65
N GLU A 72 9.87 23.02 -2.28
CA GLU A 72 11.21 22.58 -2.67
C GLU A 72 11.18 21.10 -3.11
N GLU A 73 11.99 20.78 -4.11
CA GLU A 73 12.12 19.41 -4.64
C GLU A 73 12.67 18.44 -3.59
N GLU A 74 13.65 18.85 -2.79
CA GLU A 74 14.21 18.04 -1.70
C GLU A 74 13.16 17.62 -0.66
N LYS A 75 12.15 18.47 -0.40
CA LYS A 75 11.04 18.12 0.50
C LYS A 75 10.13 17.06 -0.12
N ARG A 76 9.93 17.10 -1.44
CA ARG A 76 9.14 16.09 -2.17
C ARG A 76 9.84 14.74 -2.16
N GLU A 77 11.16 14.70 -2.35
CA GLU A 77 11.96 13.47 -2.33
C GLU A 77 11.87 12.72 -0.99
N LYS A 78 11.69 13.43 0.13
CA LYS A 78 11.49 12.80 1.46
C LYS A 78 10.23 11.95 1.55
N PHE A 79 9.31 12.08 0.60
CA PHE A 79 8.07 11.30 0.54
C PHE A 79 8.15 10.14 -0.45
N ASP A 80 9.27 9.96 -1.15
CA ASP A 80 9.48 8.85 -2.08
C ASP A 80 9.11 7.50 -1.47
N VAL A 81 8.56 6.63 -2.31
CA VAL A 81 8.13 5.29 -1.89
C VAL A 81 9.30 4.52 -1.32
N GLN A 82 9.18 4.11 -0.06
CA GLN A 82 10.20 3.35 0.63
C GLN A 82 10.02 1.83 0.46
N MET A 83 8.78 1.38 0.32
CA MET A 83 8.38 -0.03 0.24
C MET A 83 6.93 -0.18 -0.21
N HIS A 84 6.52 -1.42 -0.49
CA HIS A 84 5.15 -1.80 -0.80
C HIS A 84 4.65 -2.81 0.21
N ILE A 85 3.47 -2.57 0.78
CA ILE A 85 2.78 -3.51 1.67
C ILE A 85 1.52 -4.05 1.00
N PHE A 86 1.03 -5.20 1.44
CA PHE A 86 -0.09 -5.93 0.84
C PHE A 86 0.12 -6.25 -0.65
N TYR A 87 1.38 -6.40 -1.07
CA TYR A 87 1.77 -6.56 -2.47
C TYR A 87 1.26 -7.88 -3.11
N LYS A 88 0.85 -8.86 -2.29
CA LYS A 88 0.20 -10.08 -2.78
C LYS A 88 -1.17 -9.83 -3.42
N GLN A 89 -1.81 -8.70 -3.08
CA GLN A 89 -3.12 -8.30 -3.61
C GLN A 89 -3.03 -7.25 -4.72
N ARG A 90 -1.82 -6.98 -5.23
CA ARG A 90 -1.62 -6.03 -6.32
C ARG A 90 -2.35 -6.47 -7.59
N VAL A 91 -2.72 -5.47 -8.39
CA VAL A 91 -3.32 -5.68 -9.72
C VAL A 91 -2.36 -5.34 -10.86
N VAL A 92 -1.23 -4.70 -10.53
CA VAL A 92 -0.16 -4.32 -11.45
C VAL A 92 1.18 -4.54 -10.73
N ASP A 93 2.18 -5.04 -11.44
CA ASP A 93 3.56 -5.15 -10.95
C ASP A 93 4.27 -3.79 -11.00
N LEU A 94 5.06 -3.50 -9.97
CA LEU A 94 5.79 -2.25 -9.77
C LEU A 94 7.29 -2.55 -9.68
N PRO A 95 8.02 -2.55 -10.81
CA PRO A 95 9.46 -2.80 -10.86
C PRO A 95 10.24 -1.51 -10.54
N ASP A 96 10.29 -1.13 -9.28
CA ASP A 96 10.90 0.13 -8.80
C ASP A 96 12.09 -0.08 -7.86
N GLY A 97 12.53 -1.33 -7.66
CA GLY A 97 13.64 -1.68 -6.78
C GLY A 97 13.33 -1.52 -5.29
N ARG A 98 12.09 -1.24 -4.91
CA ARG A 98 11.68 -1.07 -3.49
C ARG A 98 11.21 -2.40 -2.90
N PRO A 99 11.48 -2.67 -1.60
CA PRO A 99 11.00 -3.86 -0.90
C PRO A 99 9.49 -4.10 -1.07
N LYS A 100 9.11 -5.34 -1.37
CA LYS A 100 7.72 -5.76 -1.56
C LYS A 100 7.30 -6.74 -0.46
N TRP A 101 6.40 -6.35 0.42
CA TRP A 101 5.89 -7.20 1.48
C TRP A 101 4.54 -7.80 1.07
N ALA A 102 4.38 -9.12 1.28
CA ALA A 102 3.14 -9.82 0.93
C ALA A 102 1.92 -9.26 1.67
N ALA A 103 2.11 -8.83 2.93
CA ALA A 103 1.12 -8.15 3.78
C ALA A 103 1.78 -6.95 4.49
N LEU A 104 1.69 -6.87 5.82
CA LEU A 104 2.39 -5.83 6.59
C LEU A 104 3.91 -5.99 6.51
N ASP A 105 4.60 -4.86 6.52
CA ASP A 105 6.05 -4.78 6.61
C ASP A 105 6.58 -5.45 7.88
N GLU A 106 7.75 -6.08 7.76
CA GLU A 106 8.48 -6.77 8.85
C GLU A 106 7.71 -7.93 9.53
N LYS A 107 6.47 -8.17 9.12
CA LYS A 107 5.54 -9.16 9.69
C LYS A 107 5.03 -10.14 8.65
N SER A 108 5.52 -10.05 7.42
CA SER A 108 5.12 -10.91 6.32
C SER A 108 6.32 -11.30 5.45
N GLU A 109 6.10 -12.17 4.49
CA GLU A 109 7.11 -12.60 3.54
C GLU A 109 7.53 -11.42 2.64
N LEU A 110 8.84 -11.23 2.49
CA LEU A 110 9.40 -10.34 1.48
C LEU A 110 9.34 -11.06 0.12
N MET A 111 8.66 -10.45 -0.84
CA MET A 111 8.45 -11.00 -2.18
C MET A 111 9.54 -10.54 -3.14
N ASP A 112 9.97 -11.45 -4.01
CA ASP A 112 10.85 -11.12 -5.12
C ASP A 112 10.18 -10.12 -6.07
N GLU A 113 10.99 -9.19 -6.56
CA GLU A 113 10.65 -8.36 -7.70
C GLU A 113 10.77 -9.23 -8.96
N LEU A 114 9.65 -9.81 -9.38
CA LEU A 114 9.58 -10.62 -10.60
C LEU A 114 8.83 -9.83 -11.66
N LEU A 115 9.50 -9.55 -12.77
CA LEU A 115 8.84 -9.10 -13.98
C LEU A 115 8.01 -10.26 -14.57
N ASP A 116 6.92 -9.95 -15.26
CA ASP A 116 6.00 -10.96 -15.80
C ASP A 116 6.72 -12.00 -16.69
N ASP A 117 7.73 -11.55 -17.44
CA ASP A 117 8.54 -12.42 -18.30
C ASP A 117 9.32 -13.46 -17.48
N GLU A 118 10.00 -13.04 -16.41
CA GLU A 118 10.80 -13.90 -15.53
C GLU A 118 9.93 -14.84 -14.67
N LYS A 119 8.72 -14.39 -14.33
CA LYS A 119 7.74 -15.20 -13.61
C LYS A 119 7.24 -16.35 -14.48
N SER A 120 7.00 -16.09 -15.77
CA SER A 120 6.58 -17.12 -16.74
C SER A 120 7.65 -18.21 -16.90
N GLU A 121 8.93 -17.81 -16.97
CA GLU A 121 10.06 -18.74 -17.04
C GLU A 121 10.23 -19.53 -15.74
N LYS A 122 10.25 -18.88 -14.56
CA LYS A 122 10.38 -19.59 -13.27
C LYS A 122 9.25 -20.61 -13.04
N ILE A 123 8.01 -20.29 -13.42
CA ILE A 123 6.87 -21.21 -13.34
C ILE A 123 7.06 -22.41 -14.28
N SER A 124 7.56 -22.17 -15.50
CA SER A 124 7.83 -23.26 -16.45
C SER A 124 8.92 -24.21 -15.95
N VAL A 125 9.99 -23.66 -15.35
CA VAL A 125 11.12 -24.42 -14.81
C VAL A 125 10.70 -25.22 -13.58
N SER A 126 9.98 -24.62 -12.63
CA SER A 126 9.51 -25.31 -11.42
C SER A 126 8.57 -26.48 -11.75
N LYS A 127 7.67 -26.29 -12.71
CA LYS A 127 6.76 -27.33 -13.21
C LYS A 127 7.51 -28.47 -13.91
N ALA A 128 8.57 -28.15 -14.66
CA ALA A 128 9.43 -29.16 -15.28
C ALA A 128 10.21 -29.97 -14.23
N THR A 129 10.73 -29.32 -13.18
CA THR A 129 11.44 -30.01 -12.09
C THR A 129 10.52 -30.95 -11.30
N GLU A 130 9.32 -30.53 -10.92
CA GLU A 130 8.34 -31.37 -10.22
C GLU A 130 7.89 -32.57 -11.06
N SER A 131 7.67 -32.36 -12.36
CA SER A 131 7.35 -33.44 -13.30
C SER A 131 8.48 -34.48 -13.35
N SER A 132 9.73 -34.02 -13.42
CA SER A 132 10.91 -34.90 -13.49
C SER A 132 11.16 -35.70 -12.20
N GLU A 133 10.93 -35.11 -11.02
CA GLU A 133 11.03 -35.80 -9.73
C GLU A 133 9.92 -36.84 -9.53
N SER A 134 8.69 -36.52 -9.94
CA SER A 134 7.57 -37.47 -9.88
C SER A 134 7.78 -38.69 -10.79
N ALA A 135 8.41 -38.49 -11.96
CA ALA A 135 8.77 -39.55 -12.89
C ALA A 135 9.91 -40.43 -12.36
N LYS A 136 10.88 -39.85 -11.64
CA LYS A 136 11.95 -40.61 -10.97
C LYS A 136 11.42 -41.47 -9.82
N ARG A 137 10.54 -40.92 -8.97
CA ARG A 137 9.93 -41.66 -7.83
C ARG A 137 9.10 -42.87 -8.26
N LYS A 138 8.42 -42.82 -9.41
CA LYS A 138 7.68 -43.96 -9.97
C LYS A 138 8.54 -45.07 -10.57
N ARG A 139 9.84 -44.81 -10.83
CA ARG A 139 10.77 -45.80 -11.41
C ARG A 139 11.60 -46.54 -10.35
N THR A 140 11.57 -46.08 -9.11
CA THR A 140 12.32 -46.65 -7.98
C THR A 140 11.43 -47.39 -6.97
N ALA A 141 10.16 -47.62 -7.31
CA ALA A 141 9.19 -48.40 -6.53
C ALA A 141 8.82 -49.69 -7.28
#